data_AF-A0AAE0QUS1-F1
#
_entry.id   AF-A0AAE0QUS1-F1
#
_cell.length_a   1.000
_cell.length_b   1.000
_cell.length_c   1.000
_cell.angle_alpha   90.00
_cell.angle_beta   90.00
_cell.angle_gamma   90.00
#
_symmetry.space_group_name_H-M   'P 1'
#
loop_
_entity.id
_entity.type
_entity.pdbx_description
1 polymer ?
#
loop_
_entity_poly.entity_id
_entity_poly.type
_entity_poly.pdbx_seq_one_letter_code
_entity_poly.pdbx_strand_id
1 'polypeptide(L)'
;MDQYTVSIPTHRDFDSVSGLDEEARVKYLARRWEEFGLKNVQLINYTVLVSSPGSSPNTITDLAKKQCFLPSGAICDTNTQIAINESFAFAAYSSVGSLEVRTKA
;
A
#
# COMPACT_ATOMS: atom_id res chain seq x y z
N MET A 1 50.15 -23.40 5.50
CA MET A 1 48.83 -24.08 5.36
C MET A 1 47.83 -23.07 5.85
N ASP A 2 47.34 -22.21 4.96
CA ASP A 2 46.59 -21.03 5.37
C ASP A 2 45.12 -21.42 5.61
N GLN A 3 44.71 -21.32 6.87
CA GLN A 3 43.32 -21.49 7.30
C GLN A 3 42.47 -20.34 6.75
N TYR A 4 41.64 -20.64 5.76
CA TYR A 4 40.53 -19.76 5.37
C TYR A 4 39.41 -19.88 6.41
N THR A 5 39.45 -19.03 7.43
CA THR A 5 38.31 -18.82 8.32
C THR A 5 37.25 -17.99 7.59
N VAL A 6 36.09 -18.59 7.33
CA VAL A 6 34.90 -17.86 6.86
C VAL A 6 34.22 -17.26 8.09
N SER A 7 34.43 -15.97 8.31
CA SER A 7 33.76 -15.20 9.36
C SER A 7 32.33 -14.90 8.92
N ILE A 8 31.34 -15.55 9.54
CA ILE A 8 29.92 -15.20 9.35
C ILE A 8 29.67 -13.88 10.09
N PRO A 9 29.21 -12.80 9.43
CA PRO A 9 28.91 -11.55 10.12
C PRO A 9 27.75 -11.77 11.10
N THR A 10 28.00 -11.55 12.39
CA THR A 10 27.02 -11.75 13.48
C THR A 10 26.09 -10.55 13.69
N HIS A 11 26.26 -9.46 12.93
CA HIS A 11 25.43 -8.26 13.01
C HIS A 11 24.61 -8.10 11.72
N ARG A 12 23.30 -8.36 11.80
CA ARG A 12 22.35 -8.10 10.72
C ARG A 12 21.61 -6.81 11.06
N ASP A 13 22.14 -5.68 10.60
CA ASP A 13 21.42 -4.42 10.63
C ASP A 13 20.30 -4.45 9.59
N PHE A 14 19.08 -4.21 10.06
CA PHE A 14 17.89 -4.02 9.25
C PHE A 14 17.51 -2.54 9.29
N ASP A 15 17.68 -1.85 8.17
CA ASP A 15 17.23 -0.46 8.05
C ASP A 15 15.72 -0.41 7.78
N SER A 16 15.03 0.55 8.39
CA SER A 16 13.66 0.86 8.01
C SER A 16 13.65 1.56 6.64
N VAL A 17 12.89 1.03 5.70
CA VAL A 17 12.71 1.59 4.34
C VAL A 17 11.35 2.26 4.14
N SER A 18 10.64 2.56 5.23
CA SER A 18 9.26 3.07 5.22
C SER A 18 9.08 4.42 4.49
N GLY A 19 10.15 5.19 4.31
CA GLY A 19 10.13 6.48 3.59
C GLY A 19 10.43 6.40 2.09
N LEU A 20 10.80 5.24 1.57
CA LEU A 20 11.12 5.04 0.16
C LEU A 20 9.85 4.69 -0.65
N ASP A 21 9.83 5.05 -1.93
CA ASP A 21 8.87 4.49 -2.89
C ASP A 21 9.14 2.98 -3.13
N GLU A 22 8.18 2.29 -3.74
CA GLU A 22 8.26 0.83 -3.93
C GLU A 22 9.47 0.40 -4.77
N GLU A 23 9.82 1.17 -5.80
CA GLU A 23 10.96 0.89 -6.67
C GLU A 23 12.29 0.99 -5.91
N ALA A 24 12.48 2.07 -5.13
CA ALA A 24 13.65 2.28 -4.31
C ALA A 24 13.77 1.22 -3.21
N ARG A 25 12.65 0.78 -2.61
CA ARG A 25 12.64 -0.33 -1.64
C ARG A 25 13.16 -1.63 -2.25
N VAL A 26 12.64 -2.00 -3.43
CA VAL A 26 13.03 -3.24 -4.10
C VAL A 26 14.51 -3.21 -4.51
N LYS A 27 15.02 -2.07 -4.99
CA LYS A 27 16.45 -1.88 -5.27
C LYS A 27 17.32 -1.98 -4.02
N TYR A 28 16.91 -1.36 -2.91
CA TYR A 28 17.61 -1.47 -1.63
C TYR A 28 17.70 -2.93 -1.17
N LEU A 29 16.58 -3.66 -1.21
CA LEU A 29 16.54 -5.07 -0.80
C LEU A 29 17.44 -5.95 -1.66
N ALA A 30 17.42 -5.76 -2.99
CA ALA A 30 18.27 -6.51 -3.89
C ALA A 30 19.75 -6.35 -3.55
N ARG A 31 20.19 -5.09 -3.36
CA ARG A 31 21.56 -4.78 -2.93
C ARG A 31 21.88 -5.44 -1.60
N ARG A 32 20.97 -5.36 -0.62
CA ARG A 32 21.21 -5.93 0.72
C ARG A 32 21.35 -7.44 0.69
N TRP A 33 20.58 -8.13 -0.14
CA TRP A 33 20.70 -9.57 -0.34
C TRP A 33 22.03 -9.97 -0.98
N GLU A 34 22.52 -9.21 -1.95
CA GLU A 34 23.86 -9.43 -2.54
C GLU A 34 24.97 -9.23 -1.50
N GLU A 35 24.88 -8.19 -0.67
CA GLU A 35 25.82 -7.92 0.43
C GLU A 35 25.83 -9.05 1.47
N PHE A 36 24.70 -9.72 1.69
CA PHE A 36 24.60 -10.91 2.54
C PHE A 36 25.07 -12.21 1.87
N GLY A 37 25.54 -12.14 0.64
CA GLY A 37 26.16 -13.25 -0.07
C GLY A 37 25.19 -14.08 -0.92
N LEU A 38 23.92 -13.67 -1.08
CA LEU A 38 23.03 -14.29 -2.05
C LEU A 38 23.58 -14.06 -3.46
N LYS A 39 23.53 -15.10 -4.29
CA LYS A 39 23.92 -15.05 -5.71
C LYS A 39 22.67 -15.06 -6.57
N ASN A 40 22.76 -14.46 -7.75
CA ASN A 40 21.68 -14.39 -8.73
C ASN A 40 20.42 -13.64 -8.23
N VAL A 41 20.61 -12.58 -7.47
CA VAL A 41 19.51 -11.65 -7.14
C VAL A 41 19.10 -10.93 -8.42
N GLN A 42 17.82 -10.96 -8.74
CA GLN A 42 17.29 -10.34 -9.97
C GLN A 42 16.04 -9.55 -9.64
N LEU A 43 15.94 -8.38 -10.27
CA LEU A 43 14.73 -7.58 -10.27
C LEU A 43 14.04 -7.77 -11.63
N ILE A 44 12.83 -8.34 -11.59
CA ILE A 44 12.06 -8.65 -12.79
C ILE A 44 10.81 -7.78 -12.78
N ASN A 45 10.64 -6.99 -13.84
CA ASN A 45 9.49 -6.11 -14.00
C ASN A 45 8.36 -6.84 -14.71
N TYR A 46 7.15 -6.66 -14.21
CA TYR A 46 5.94 -7.15 -14.84
C TYR A 46 4.97 -6.00 -15.08
N THR A 47 4.37 -5.97 -16.26
CA THR A 47 3.23 -5.09 -16.52
C THR A 47 1.97 -5.82 -16.09
N VAL A 48 1.28 -5.28 -15.09
CA VAL A 48 0.06 -5.84 -14.54
C VAL A 48 -1.04 -4.78 -14.53
N LEU A 49 -2.29 -5.21 -14.54
CA LEU A 49 -3.41 -4.30 -14.32
C LEU A 49 -3.47 -3.92 -12.84
N VAL A 50 -3.32 -2.63 -12.56
CA VAL A 50 -3.45 -2.07 -11.21
C VAL A 50 -4.70 -1.19 -11.17
N SER A 51 -5.41 -1.24 -10.05
CA SER A 51 -6.55 -0.37 -9.77
C SER A 51 -6.12 0.66 -8.74
N SER A 52 -6.42 1.93 -9.02
CA SER A 52 -6.09 3.08 -8.17
C SER A 52 -7.37 3.85 -7.82
N PRO A 53 -7.38 4.60 -6.71
CA PRO A 53 -8.55 5.41 -6.36
C PRO A 53 -8.80 6.50 -7.42
N GLY A 54 -10.05 6.96 -7.52
CA GLY A 54 -10.42 8.08 -8.38
C GLY A 54 -9.90 9.42 -7.89
N SER A 55 -10.14 10.48 -8.68
CA SER A 55 -9.78 11.86 -8.31
C SER A 55 -10.65 12.46 -7.19
N SER A 56 -11.80 11.86 -6.90
CA SER A 56 -12.65 12.18 -5.77
C SER A 56 -12.84 10.97 -4.85
N PRO A 57 -13.00 11.18 -3.53
CA PRO A 57 -13.35 10.11 -2.60
C PRO A 57 -14.61 9.35 -3.02
N ASN A 58 -14.62 8.04 -2.76
CA ASN A 58 -15.84 7.25 -2.84
C ASN A 58 -16.79 7.64 -1.70
N THR A 59 -18.10 7.47 -1.89
CA THR A 59 -19.08 7.80 -0.86
C THR A 59 -20.16 6.74 -0.73
N ILE A 60 -20.71 6.60 0.47
CA ILE A 60 -21.92 5.84 0.76
C ILE A 60 -22.97 6.82 1.28
N THR A 61 -24.16 6.84 0.69
CA THR A 61 -25.22 7.78 1.09
C THR A 61 -26.44 7.03 1.62
N ASP A 62 -26.86 7.34 2.84
CA ASP A 62 -28.17 6.98 3.37
C ASP A 62 -29.19 8.01 2.87
N LEU A 63 -29.97 7.62 1.86
CA LEU A 63 -30.96 8.51 1.23
C LEU A 63 -32.14 8.85 2.15
N ALA A 64 -32.51 7.96 3.09
CA ALA A 64 -33.60 8.22 4.02
C ALA A 64 -33.22 9.30 5.02
N LYS A 65 -31.97 9.30 5.49
CA LYS A 65 -31.42 10.32 6.40
C LYS A 65 -30.76 11.49 5.68
N LYS A 66 -30.64 11.42 4.35
CA LYS A 66 -29.89 12.38 3.52
C LYS A 66 -28.45 12.58 4.03
N GLN A 67 -27.82 11.48 4.44
CA GLN A 67 -26.51 11.52 5.09
C GLN A 67 -25.45 10.84 4.23
N CYS A 68 -24.36 11.56 3.97
CA CYS A 68 -23.22 11.09 3.20
C CYS A 68 -22.09 10.64 4.13
N PHE A 69 -21.47 9.51 3.80
CA PHE A 69 -20.34 8.94 4.50
C PHE A 69 -19.16 8.67 3.55
N LEU A 70 -17.96 8.95 4.02
CA LEU A 70 -16.70 8.52 3.41
C LEU A 70 -16.47 7.03 3.69
N PRO A 71 -15.53 6.36 2.98
CA PRO A 71 -15.24 4.95 3.18
C PRO A 71 -14.72 4.63 4.59
N SER A 72 -14.15 5.62 5.29
CA SER A 72 -13.76 5.55 6.69
C SER A 72 -14.94 5.53 7.68
N GLY A 73 -16.17 5.79 7.21
CA GLY A 73 -17.37 5.95 8.04
C GLY A 73 -17.58 7.36 8.58
N ALA A 74 -16.66 8.29 8.32
CA ALA A 74 -16.84 9.70 8.67
C ALA A 74 -17.89 10.38 7.78
N ILE A 75 -18.51 11.45 8.27
CA ILE A 75 -19.50 12.22 7.51
C ILE A 75 -18.76 13.08 6.46
N CYS A 76 -19.29 13.15 5.23
CA CYS A 76 -18.60 13.83 4.12
C CYS A 76 -18.30 15.32 4.38
N ASP A 77 -19.20 16.03 5.06
CA ASP A 77 -19.11 17.48 5.30
C ASP A 77 -18.48 17.84 6.66
N THR A 78 -18.04 16.85 7.45
CA THR A 78 -17.34 17.17 8.70
C THR A 78 -15.91 17.57 8.39
N ASN A 79 -15.50 18.73 8.92
CA ASN A 79 -14.11 19.21 8.91
C ASN A 79 -13.22 18.39 9.88
N THR A 80 -13.46 17.09 9.93
CA THR A 80 -12.65 16.11 10.63
C THR A 80 -11.32 16.00 9.92
N GLN A 81 -10.22 16.09 10.68
CA GLN A 81 -8.87 15.82 10.21
C GLN A 81 -8.75 14.31 9.91
N ILE A 82 -9.34 13.87 8.80
CA ILE A 82 -9.20 12.50 8.30
C ILE A 82 -7.90 12.48 7.51
N ALA A 83 -7.05 11.48 7.77
CA ALA A 83 -5.84 11.31 6.98
C ALA A 83 -6.23 11.14 5.50
N ILE A 84 -5.53 11.81 4.58
CA ILE A 84 -5.84 11.77 3.13
C ILE A 84 -5.92 10.32 2.62
N ASN A 85 -5.09 9.45 3.18
CA ASN A 85 -5.02 8.02 2.93
C ASN A 85 -6.30 7.27 3.37
N GLU A 86 -6.99 7.71 4.41
CA GLU A 86 -8.26 7.10 4.86
C GLU A 86 -9.47 7.62 4.08
N SER A 87 -9.46 8.88 3.64
CA SER A 87 -10.56 9.46 2.86
C SER A 87 -10.64 8.90 1.44
N PHE A 88 -9.50 8.47 0.87
CA PHE A 88 -9.43 7.85 -0.46
C PHE A 88 -9.39 6.32 -0.44
N ALA A 89 -9.77 5.68 0.68
CA ALA A 89 -9.89 4.23 0.71
C ALA A 89 -10.87 3.73 -0.36
N PHE A 90 -10.51 2.63 -1.04
CA PHE A 90 -11.28 2.08 -2.16
C PHE A 90 -11.11 0.56 -2.27
N ALA A 91 -12.07 -0.10 -2.91
CA ALA A 91 -11.97 -1.51 -3.25
C ALA A 91 -11.31 -1.65 -4.62
N ALA A 92 -10.09 -2.21 -4.66
CA ALA A 92 -9.39 -2.44 -5.92
C ALA A 92 -10.20 -3.36 -6.85
N TYR A 93 -10.22 -3.02 -8.14
CA TYR A 93 -10.93 -3.72 -9.21
C TYR A 93 -12.47 -3.69 -9.13
N SER A 94 -13.04 -2.88 -8.23
CA SER A 94 -14.49 -2.62 -8.25
C SER A 94 -14.91 -1.87 -9.51
N SER A 95 -16.09 -2.16 -10.04
CA SER A 95 -16.67 -1.38 -11.13
C SER A 95 -16.93 0.06 -10.71
N VAL A 96 -16.65 1.02 -11.59
CA VAL A 96 -16.94 2.43 -11.38
C VAL A 96 -18.43 2.68 -11.62
N GLY A 97 -19.12 3.27 -10.64
CA GLY A 97 -20.53 3.62 -10.76
C GLY A 97 -21.19 3.96 -9.43
N SER A 98 -22.48 4.24 -9.48
CA SER A 98 -23.32 4.47 -8.32
C SER A 98 -24.56 3.60 -8.42
N LEU A 99 -24.90 2.91 -7.33
CA LEU A 99 -26.07 2.06 -7.22
C LEU A 99 -26.90 2.49 -6.01
N GLU A 100 -28.21 2.53 -6.19
CA GLU A 100 -29.17 2.69 -5.10
C GLU A 100 -29.82 1.34 -4.80
N VAL A 101 -29.85 0.96 -3.53
CA VAL A 101 -30.47 -0.30 -3.09
C VAL A 101 -31.14 -0.10 -1.74
N ARG A 102 -32.22 -0.83 -1.52
CA ARG A 102 -32.86 -0.93 -0.21
C ARG A 102 -32.12 -1.96 0.64
N THR A 103 -31.46 -1.51 1.70
CA THR A 103 -30.95 -2.41 2.73
C THR A 103 -32.06 -2.78 3.70
N LYS A 104 -32.12 -4.05 4.11
CA LYS A 104 -32.99 -4.50 5.18
C LYS A 104 -32.12 -4.61 6.43
N ALA A 105 -32.47 -3.85 7.46
CA ALA A 105 -31.88 -3.98 8.79
C ALA A 105 -32.50 -5.17 9.53
#